data_AF-A0A9E0AS97-F1
#
_entry.id   AF-A0A9E0AS97-F1
#
_cell.length_a   1.000
_cell.length_b   1.000
_cell.length_c   1.000
_cell.angle_alpha   90.00
_cell.angle_beta   90.00
_cell.angle_gamma   90.00
#
_symmetry.space_group_name_H-M   'P 1'
#
loop_
_entity.id
_entity.type
_entity.pdbx_description
1 polymer ?
#
loop_
_entity_poly.entity_id
_entity_poly.type
_entity_poly.pdbx_seq_one_letter_code
_entity_poly.pdbx_strand_id
1 'polypeptide(L)'
;GFPPAIIVNGAMYASDDVAPPGVAAMLVQAKQDLTDAYLFAEGATTPAPATVSGDQGGKTLAPGIYKSTTTLLIQSGNLTLDAQGDVNAVWIFQIASAFTTIGGAGGSIILSGGAQAKNIYWQTGSSATIGDNTSFKGNILALTSITMNSGAVAEGRMLARNGAVVMTNANIINKP
;
A
#
# COMPACT_ATOMS: atom_id res chain seq x y z
N GLY A 1 -8.02 -18.94 -9.70
CA GLY A 1 -7.25 -17.78 -9.21
C GLY A 1 -5.92 -18.25 -8.66
N PHE A 2 -5.97 -19.19 -7.71
CA PHE A 2 -4.81 -19.87 -7.13
C PHE A 2 -5.07 -21.38 -7.21
N PRO A 3 -4.67 -22.09 -8.29
CA PRO A 3 -3.82 -21.69 -9.44
C PRO A 3 -4.53 -20.82 -10.51
N PRO A 4 -3.79 -20.19 -11.46
CA PRO A 4 -2.36 -20.34 -11.75
C PRO A 4 -1.41 -19.54 -10.85
N ALA A 5 -1.93 -18.66 -9.97
CA ALA A 5 -1.07 -17.94 -9.05
C ALA A 5 -0.42 -18.88 -8.03
N ILE A 6 0.81 -18.55 -7.63
CA ILE A 6 1.66 -19.38 -6.77
C ILE A 6 1.95 -18.60 -5.48
N ILE A 7 1.95 -19.31 -4.35
CA ILE A 7 2.37 -18.79 -3.06
C ILE A 7 3.70 -19.44 -2.70
N VAL A 8 4.72 -18.61 -2.47
CA VAL A 8 6.05 -19.05 -2.07
C VAL A 8 6.29 -18.59 -0.64
N ASN A 9 6.69 -19.51 0.24
CA ASN A 9 6.97 -19.22 1.66
C ASN A 9 5.80 -18.54 2.40
N GLY A 10 4.58 -18.97 2.10
CA GLY A 10 3.35 -18.43 2.69
C GLY A 10 2.24 -19.48 2.77
N ALA A 11 1.10 -19.07 3.29
CA ALA A 11 -0.09 -19.90 3.43
C ALA A 11 -1.36 -19.10 3.07
N MET A 12 -2.43 -19.81 2.72
CA MET A 12 -3.77 -19.25 2.60
C MET A 12 -4.56 -19.60 3.85
N TYR A 13 -5.38 -18.66 4.30
CA TYR A 13 -6.28 -18.84 5.43
C TYR A 13 -7.66 -18.29 5.07
N ALA A 14 -8.69 -19.08 5.33
CA ALA A 14 -10.09 -18.73 5.18
C ALA A 14 -10.85 -18.98 6.49
N SER A 15 -11.98 -18.28 6.67
CA SER A 15 -12.74 -18.33 7.93
C SER A 15 -13.33 -19.71 8.24
N ASP A 16 -13.51 -20.54 7.23
CA ASP A 16 -14.03 -21.91 7.29
C ASP A 16 -12.93 -22.97 7.35
N ASP A 17 -11.65 -22.58 7.40
CA ASP A 17 -10.54 -23.51 7.62
C ASP A 17 -10.63 -24.13 9.02
N VAL A 18 -10.87 -25.44 9.06
CA VAL A 18 -10.93 -26.22 10.31
C VAL A 18 -9.52 -26.51 10.86
N ALA A 19 -8.53 -26.59 9.98
CA ALA A 19 -7.14 -26.87 10.32
C ALA A 19 -6.20 -25.83 9.67
N PRO A 20 -5.18 -25.32 10.39
CA PRO A 20 -4.91 -25.57 11.81
C PRO A 20 -5.99 -24.96 12.74
N PRO A 21 -6.20 -25.51 13.95
CA PRO A 21 -7.14 -24.92 14.91
C PRO A 21 -6.80 -23.45 15.21
N GLY A 22 -7.81 -22.60 15.32
CA GLY A 22 -7.65 -21.18 15.68
C GLY A 22 -7.57 -20.21 14.50
N VAL A 23 -7.64 -20.68 13.25
CA VAL A 23 -7.63 -19.80 12.05
C VAL A 23 -8.72 -18.74 12.10
N ALA A 24 -9.95 -19.10 12.45
CA ALA A 24 -11.05 -18.13 12.54
C ALA A 24 -10.75 -16.99 13.54
N ALA A 25 -10.24 -17.31 14.74
CA ALA A 25 -9.86 -16.31 15.74
C ALA A 25 -8.68 -15.44 15.28
N MET A 26 -7.68 -16.05 14.63
CA MET A 26 -6.55 -15.33 14.04
C MET A 26 -7.01 -14.34 12.96
N LEU A 27 -7.96 -14.73 12.08
CA LEU A 27 -8.49 -13.86 11.04
C LEU A 27 -9.32 -12.71 11.60
N VAL A 28 -10.08 -12.95 12.67
CA VAL A 28 -10.78 -11.87 13.40
C VAL A 28 -9.78 -10.88 13.97
N GLN A 29 -8.72 -11.36 14.64
CA GLN A 29 -7.67 -10.48 15.15
C GLN A 29 -6.97 -9.72 14.02
N ALA A 30 -6.67 -10.36 12.89
CA ALA A 30 -6.04 -9.69 11.75
C ALA A 30 -6.90 -8.56 11.17
N LYS A 31 -8.23 -8.71 11.14
CA LYS A 31 -9.15 -7.63 10.74
C LYS A 31 -9.21 -6.49 11.75
N GLN A 32 -9.10 -6.79 13.05
CA GLN A 32 -8.99 -5.78 14.09
C GLN A 32 -7.66 -5.02 13.96
N ASP A 33 -6.54 -5.73 13.87
CA ASP A 33 -5.21 -5.13 13.72
C ASP A 33 -5.12 -4.24 12.47
N LEU A 34 -5.73 -4.66 11.36
CA LEU A 34 -5.83 -3.84 10.16
C LEU A 34 -6.68 -2.58 10.39
N THR A 35 -7.77 -2.68 11.14
CA THR A 35 -8.60 -1.52 11.50
C THR A 35 -7.84 -0.54 12.38
N ASP A 36 -7.11 -1.04 13.37
CA ASP A 36 -6.31 -0.21 14.28
C ASP A 36 -5.17 0.49 13.53
N ALA A 37 -4.47 -0.24 12.65
CA ALA A 37 -3.44 0.33 11.79
C ALA A 37 -3.99 1.41 10.84
N TYR A 38 -5.17 1.18 10.26
CA TYR A 38 -5.85 2.14 9.41
C TYR A 38 -6.17 3.44 10.16
N LEU A 39 -6.79 3.32 11.34
CA LEU A 39 -7.17 4.46 12.17
C LEU A 39 -5.94 5.20 12.71
N PHE A 40 -4.88 4.47 13.06
CA PHE A 40 -3.60 5.07 13.45
C PHE A 40 -3.02 5.92 12.31
N ALA A 41 -2.94 5.37 11.11
CA ALA A 41 -2.39 6.09 9.96
C ALA A 41 -3.25 7.31 9.59
N GLU A 42 -4.58 7.17 9.58
CA GLU A 42 -5.54 8.25 9.31
C GLU A 42 -5.45 9.39 10.34
N GLY A 43 -5.29 9.03 11.63
CA GLY A 43 -5.25 9.96 12.75
C GLY A 43 -3.85 10.48 13.11
N ALA A 44 -2.80 10.08 12.41
CA ALA A 44 -1.45 10.51 12.71
C ALA A 44 -1.26 12.02 12.48
N THR A 45 -0.66 12.71 13.45
CA THR A 45 -0.50 14.19 13.43
C THR A 45 0.91 14.67 13.75
N THR A 46 1.83 13.77 14.10
CA THR A 46 3.22 14.11 14.45
C THR A 46 4.18 13.27 13.61
N PRO A 47 5.08 13.88 12.82
CA PRO A 47 5.20 15.33 12.57
C PRO A 47 3.93 15.91 11.91
N ALA A 48 3.78 17.23 11.96
CA ALA A 48 2.60 17.90 11.37
C ALA A 48 2.42 17.48 9.90
N PRO A 49 1.21 17.04 9.47
CA PRO A 49 1.00 16.58 8.11
C PRO A 49 1.23 17.69 7.07
N ALA A 50 2.04 17.40 6.06
CA ALA A 50 2.18 18.25 4.88
C ALA A 50 0.99 18.01 3.94
N THR A 51 0.31 19.09 3.53
CA THR A 51 -0.78 18.98 2.55
C THR A 51 -0.23 18.67 1.16
N VAL A 52 -0.78 17.65 0.52
CA VAL A 52 -0.50 17.25 -0.87
C VAL A 52 -1.82 17.01 -1.60
N SER A 53 -1.80 17.11 -2.93
CA SER A 53 -2.98 16.87 -3.75
C SER A 53 -2.58 16.51 -5.18
N GLY A 54 -3.38 15.70 -5.86
CA GLY A 54 -3.16 15.37 -7.27
C GLY A 54 -1.89 14.56 -7.50
N ASP A 55 -1.19 14.86 -8.59
CA ASP A 55 -0.04 14.08 -9.05
C ASP A 55 1.22 14.31 -8.19
N GLN A 56 1.79 13.22 -7.69
CA GLN A 56 3.07 13.18 -6.98
C GLN A 56 4.21 12.62 -7.83
N GLY A 57 3.94 12.23 -9.08
CA GLY A 57 4.96 11.82 -10.03
C GLY A 57 6.01 12.92 -10.25
N GLY A 58 7.29 12.52 -10.28
CA GLY A 58 8.43 13.41 -10.45
C GLY A 58 8.88 14.13 -9.17
N LYS A 59 8.17 13.95 -8.05
CA LYS A 59 8.57 14.51 -6.75
C LYS A 59 9.56 13.60 -6.03
N THR A 60 10.34 14.23 -5.16
CA THR A 60 11.10 13.54 -4.09
C THR A 60 10.55 14.00 -2.76
N LEU A 61 10.14 13.06 -1.91
CA LEU A 61 9.55 13.33 -0.61
C LEU A 61 10.45 12.79 0.51
N ALA A 62 10.81 13.67 1.43
CA ALA A 62 11.50 13.31 2.67
C ALA A 62 10.55 12.54 3.62
N PRO A 63 11.05 11.96 4.73
CA PRO A 63 10.21 11.25 5.68
C PRO A 63 9.15 12.17 6.32
N GLY A 64 7.94 11.67 6.54
CA GLY A 64 6.88 12.47 7.15
C GLY A 64 5.46 11.98 6.87
N ILE A 65 4.50 12.80 7.29
CA ILE A 65 3.07 12.57 7.05
C ILE A 65 2.60 13.47 5.92
N TYR A 66 1.93 12.89 4.93
CA TYR A 66 1.43 13.57 3.73
C TYR A 66 -0.08 13.40 3.65
N LYS A 67 -0.83 14.51 3.69
CA LYS A 67 -2.29 14.50 3.74
C LYS A 67 -2.91 15.07 2.47
N SER A 68 -3.76 14.28 1.82
CA SER A 68 -4.62 14.69 0.73
C SER A 68 -6.09 14.59 1.13
N THR A 69 -6.84 15.66 0.91
CA THR A 69 -8.31 15.68 1.09
C THR A 69 -9.05 15.18 -0.15
N THR A 70 -8.32 14.90 -1.24
CA THR A 70 -8.84 14.43 -2.51
C THR A 70 -8.08 13.18 -2.97
N THR A 71 -8.37 12.71 -4.18
CA THR A 71 -7.60 11.63 -4.81
C THR A 71 -6.13 12.03 -4.95
N LEU A 72 -5.24 11.10 -4.63
CA LEU A 72 -3.79 11.24 -4.83
C LEU A 72 -3.36 10.27 -5.93
N LEU A 73 -2.45 10.71 -6.80
CA LEU A 73 -1.99 9.88 -7.92
C LEU A 73 -0.48 10.00 -8.15
N ILE A 74 0.10 8.99 -8.80
CA ILE A 74 1.47 8.98 -9.30
C ILE A 74 1.40 8.66 -10.80
N GLN A 75 1.65 9.69 -11.63
CA GLN A 75 1.41 9.59 -13.07
C GLN A 75 2.56 10.18 -13.91
N SER A 76 2.84 11.48 -13.80
CA SER A 76 3.73 12.21 -14.73
C SER A 76 5.23 11.93 -14.49
N GLY A 77 5.55 10.93 -13.69
CA GLY A 77 6.91 10.51 -13.35
C GLY A 77 6.88 9.50 -12.20
N ASN A 78 8.06 9.09 -11.75
CA ASN A 78 8.19 8.26 -10.55
C ASN A 78 8.21 9.14 -9.30
N LEU A 79 7.62 8.65 -8.21
CA LEU A 79 7.76 9.26 -6.89
C LEU A 79 9.01 8.69 -6.22
N THR A 80 9.90 9.56 -5.74
CA THR A 80 11.06 9.14 -4.94
C THR A 80 10.79 9.39 -3.47
N LEU A 81 11.01 8.39 -2.62
CA LEU A 81 10.97 8.49 -1.17
C LEU A 81 12.40 8.38 -0.65
N ASP A 82 12.92 9.49 -0.13
CA ASP A 82 14.32 9.62 0.26
C ASP A 82 14.45 9.68 1.78
N ALA A 83 15.07 8.64 2.35
CA ALA A 83 15.32 8.54 3.79
C ALA A 83 16.40 9.52 4.30
N GLN A 84 17.15 10.18 3.41
CA GLN A 84 18.22 11.13 3.77
C GLN A 84 19.27 10.52 4.73
N GLY A 85 19.50 9.20 4.62
CA GLY A 85 20.43 8.44 5.46
C GLY A 85 19.80 7.77 6.67
N ASP A 86 18.53 8.05 7.01
CA ASP A 86 17.84 7.40 8.13
C ASP A 86 17.08 6.14 7.68
N VAL A 87 17.64 4.98 7.96
CA VAL A 87 17.01 3.68 7.65
C VAL A 87 15.68 3.47 8.40
N ASN A 88 15.44 4.19 9.49
CA ASN A 88 14.19 4.14 10.25
C ASN A 88 13.17 5.17 9.80
N ALA A 89 13.46 5.94 8.74
CA ALA A 89 12.55 6.91 8.15
C ALA A 89 11.19 6.27 7.84
N VAL A 90 10.12 7.03 8.14
CA VAL A 90 8.73 6.61 7.97
C VAL A 90 7.99 7.58 7.05
N TRP A 91 7.12 7.03 6.20
CA TRP A 91 6.16 7.79 5.40
C TRP A 91 4.74 7.32 5.71
N ILE A 92 3.85 8.26 6.01
CA ILE A 92 2.41 8.00 6.13
C ILE A 92 1.68 8.90 5.14
N PHE A 93 1.04 8.30 4.15
CA PHE A 93 0.13 8.99 3.24
C PHE A 93 -1.31 8.82 3.72
N GLN A 94 -1.96 9.93 4.07
CA GLN A 94 -3.36 10.01 4.45
C GLN A 94 -4.17 10.54 3.27
N ILE A 95 -4.97 9.69 2.64
CA ILE A 95 -5.65 10.04 1.39
C ILE A 95 -7.15 9.89 1.63
N ALA A 96 -7.88 11.01 1.70
CA ALA A 96 -9.32 10.98 2.04
C ALA A 96 -10.19 10.28 0.97
N SER A 97 -9.67 10.12 -0.25
CA SER A 97 -10.36 9.46 -1.37
C SER A 97 -9.50 8.31 -1.92
N ALA A 98 -9.46 8.15 -3.24
CA ALA A 98 -8.74 7.09 -3.92
C ALA A 98 -7.25 7.39 -4.04
N PHE A 99 -6.45 6.33 -4.13
CA PHE A 99 -5.04 6.38 -4.49
C PHE A 99 -4.78 5.61 -5.78
N THR A 100 -4.04 6.19 -6.72
CA THR A 100 -3.76 5.53 -8.00
C THR A 100 -2.33 5.71 -8.46
N THR A 101 -1.61 4.61 -8.76
CA THR A 101 -0.47 4.65 -9.68
C THR A 101 -0.97 4.37 -11.09
N ILE A 102 -0.52 5.12 -12.10
CA ILE A 102 -1.07 5.00 -13.46
C ILE A 102 -0.23 4.06 -14.34
N GLY A 103 1.10 4.06 -14.20
CA GLY A 103 2.01 3.38 -15.12
C GLY A 103 2.29 4.19 -16.39
N GLY A 104 3.02 3.61 -17.34
CA GLY A 104 3.44 4.27 -18.59
C GLY A 104 4.75 5.03 -18.44
N ALA A 105 4.71 6.37 -18.55
CA ALA A 105 5.91 7.21 -18.41
C ALA A 105 6.37 7.43 -16.95
N GLY A 106 5.64 6.88 -15.97
CA GLY A 106 5.88 7.05 -14.54
C GLY A 106 5.06 6.08 -13.69
N GLY A 107 4.70 6.50 -12.48
CA GLY A 107 3.82 5.74 -11.58
C GLY A 107 4.53 4.76 -10.65
N SER A 108 5.84 4.54 -10.80
CA SER A 108 6.60 3.73 -9.85
C SER A 108 7.05 4.56 -8.64
N ILE A 109 7.33 3.86 -7.55
CA ILE A 109 7.90 4.43 -6.33
C ILE A 109 9.36 3.95 -6.22
N ILE A 110 10.27 4.92 -6.11
CA ILE A 110 11.71 4.71 -5.96
C ILE A 110 12.08 4.96 -4.50
N LEU A 111 12.85 4.05 -3.91
CA LEU A 111 13.40 4.21 -2.57
C LEU A 111 14.85 4.69 -2.68
N SER A 112 15.21 5.76 -1.97
CA SER A 112 16.56 6.29 -1.90
C SER A 112 16.98 6.61 -0.47
N GLY A 113 18.27 6.88 -0.28
CA GLY A 113 18.80 7.31 1.02
C GLY A 113 18.65 6.31 2.16
N GLY A 114 18.39 5.02 1.88
CA GLY A 114 18.12 3.99 2.89
C GLY A 114 16.65 3.73 3.18
N ALA A 115 15.72 4.31 2.41
CA ALA A 115 14.29 4.09 2.59
C ALA A 115 13.92 2.62 2.40
N GLN A 116 12.99 2.12 3.22
CA GLN A 116 12.56 0.72 3.23
C GLN A 116 11.04 0.62 3.06
N ALA A 117 10.57 -0.27 2.19
CA ALA A 117 9.14 -0.46 1.91
C ALA A 117 8.32 -0.78 3.17
N LYS A 118 8.89 -1.50 4.15
CA LYS A 118 8.21 -1.81 5.42
C LYS A 118 7.81 -0.57 6.23
N ASN A 119 8.47 0.59 6.04
CA ASN A 119 8.21 1.83 6.78
C ASN A 119 7.31 2.82 6.01
N ILE A 120 6.69 2.41 4.91
CA ILE A 120 5.84 3.26 4.08
C ILE A 120 4.40 2.77 4.20
N TYR A 121 3.48 3.68 4.49
CA TYR A 121 2.07 3.38 4.72
C TYR A 121 1.17 4.29 3.87
N TRP A 122 0.22 3.67 3.19
CA TRP A 122 -0.73 4.34 2.30
C TRP A 122 -2.15 4.09 2.82
N GLN A 123 -2.68 5.00 3.62
CA GLN A 123 -4.05 4.96 4.10
C GLN A 123 -4.96 5.63 3.07
N THR A 124 -6.00 4.92 2.62
CA THR A 124 -6.94 5.43 1.62
C THR A 124 -8.38 5.39 2.13
N GLY A 125 -9.09 6.51 1.98
CA GLY A 125 -10.48 6.70 2.40
C GLY A 125 -11.47 5.97 1.49
N SER A 126 -11.02 5.49 0.33
CA SER A 126 -11.79 4.60 -0.54
C SER A 126 -10.93 3.42 -1.00
N SER A 127 -10.69 3.31 -2.31
CA SER A 127 -9.95 2.21 -2.94
C SER A 127 -8.57 2.66 -3.40
N ALA A 128 -7.68 1.69 -3.62
CA ALA A 128 -6.40 1.90 -4.26
C ALA A 128 -6.32 1.16 -5.61
N THR A 129 -5.69 1.77 -6.61
CA THR A 129 -5.38 1.13 -7.89
C THR A 129 -3.88 1.21 -8.14
N ILE A 130 -3.25 0.05 -8.33
CA ILE A 130 -1.85 -0.06 -8.69
C ILE A 130 -1.78 -0.35 -10.20
N GLY A 131 -1.37 0.65 -10.96
CA GLY A 131 -1.39 0.67 -12.42
C GLY A 131 -0.42 -0.33 -13.07
N ASP A 132 -0.63 -0.53 -14.36
CA ASP A 132 0.09 -1.54 -15.14
C ASP A 132 1.61 -1.33 -15.11
N ASN A 133 2.34 -2.43 -14.94
CA ASN A 133 3.81 -2.47 -14.96
C ASN A 133 4.48 -1.47 -13.99
N THR A 134 3.80 -1.06 -12.91
CA THR A 134 4.39 -0.20 -11.89
C THR A 134 5.14 -1.00 -10.83
N SER A 135 6.22 -0.41 -10.30
CA SER A 135 6.90 -0.89 -9.09
C SER A 135 6.38 -0.10 -7.88
N PHE A 136 5.51 -0.73 -7.10
CA PHE A 136 4.90 -0.14 -5.91
C PHE A 136 5.70 -0.50 -4.64
N LYS A 137 5.82 0.46 -3.72
CA LYS A 137 6.55 0.30 -2.44
C LYS A 137 5.67 0.75 -1.28
N GLY A 138 5.48 -0.12 -0.29
CA GLY A 138 4.77 0.21 0.95
C GLY A 138 3.56 -0.67 1.26
N ASN A 139 2.93 -0.38 2.39
CA ASN A 139 1.77 -1.10 2.90
C ASN A 139 0.51 -0.27 2.62
N ILE A 140 -0.42 -0.80 1.83
CA ILE A 140 -1.71 -0.16 1.55
C ILE A 140 -2.71 -0.59 2.62
N LEU A 141 -3.36 0.40 3.23
CA LEU A 141 -4.46 0.26 4.18
C LEU A 141 -5.70 0.90 3.52
N ALA A 142 -6.38 0.15 2.65
CA ALA A 142 -7.53 0.68 1.91
C ALA A 142 -8.83 0.45 2.67
N LEU A 143 -9.70 1.45 2.71
CA LEU A 143 -11.03 1.31 3.33
C LEU A 143 -11.88 0.28 2.58
N THR A 144 -11.89 0.36 1.25
CA THR A 144 -12.70 -0.52 0.41
C THR A 144 -11.85 -1.57 -0.28
N SER A 145 -11.41 -1.35 -1.52
CA SER A 145 -10.78 -2.36 -2.35
C SER A 145 -9.38 -1.95 -2.81
N ILE A 146 -8.58 -2.93 -3.22
CA ILE A 146 -7.30 -2.72 -3.88
C ILE A 146 -7.33 -3.46 -5.21
N THR A 147 -7.02 -2.79 -6.30
CA THR A 147 -6.84 -3.41 -7.62
C THR A 147 -5.39 -3.31 -8.04
N MET A 148 -4.77 -4.43 -8.39
CA MET A 148 -3.47 -4.49 -9.03
C MET A 148 -3.66 -4.83 -10.51
N ASN A 149 -3.32 -3.88 -11.37
CA ASN A 149 -3.38 -4.02 -12.83
C ASN A 149 -2.19 -4.85 -13.35
N SER A 150 -2.21 -5.17 -14.64
CA SER A 150 -1.35 -6.21 -15.21
C SER A 150 0.14 -5.90 -15.02
N GLY A 151 0.91 -6.89 -14.60
CA GLY A 151 2.36 -6.78 -14.45
C GLY A 151 2.84 -5.87 -13.32
N ALA A 152 1.94 -5.32 -12.49
CA ALA A 152 2.34 -4.55 -11.32
C ALA A 152 3.10 -5.43 -10.30
N VAL A 153 4.20 -4.89 -9.79
CA VAL A 153 5.02 -5.52 -8.75
C VAL A 153 4.93 -4.67 -7.49
N ALA A 154 4.57 -5.28 -6.36
CA ALA A 154 4.55 -4.63 -5.07
C ALA A 154 5.60 -5.22 -4.13
N GLU A 155 6.40 -4.36 -3.53
CA GLU A 155 7.14 -4.67 -2.30
C GLU A 155 6.38 -4.04 -1.14
N GLY A 156 5.59 -4.84 -0.44
CA GLY A 156 4.54 -4.30 0.42
C GLY A 156 3.51 -5.29 0.94
N ARG A 157 2.42 -4.73 1.47
CA ARG A 157 1.22 -5.46 1.88
C ARG A 157 -0.01 -4.80 1.27
N MET A 158 -0.90 -5.60 0.68
CA MET A 158 -2.16 -5.12 0.08
C MET A 158 -3.31 -5.46 1.03
N LEU A 159 -3.71 -4.52 1.89
CA LEU A 159 -4.67 -4.77 2.97
C LEU A 159 -5.97 -3.96 2.74
N ALA A 160 -7.01 -4.66 2.28
CA ALA A 160 -8.34 -4.11 2.07
C ALA A 160 -9.27 -4.43 3.26
N ARG A 161 -9.93 -3.40 3.82
CA ARG A 161 -10.80 -3.56 5.00
C ARG A 161 -12.15 -4.16 4.63
N ASN A 162 -12.90 -3.48 3.75
CA ASN A 162 -14.32 -3.77 3.50
C ASN A 162 -14.59 -4.33 2.09
N GLY A 163 -13.60 -4.32 1.21
CA GLY A 163 -13.69 -4.82 -0.15
C GLY A 163 -12.68 -5.93 -0.43
N ALA A 164 -12.33 -6.06 -1.71
CA ALA A 164 -11.46 -7.13 -2.19
C ALA A 164 -10.09 -6.61 -2.60
N VAL A 165 -9.10 -7.51 -2.57
CA VAL A 165 -7.85 -7.33 -3.32
C VAL A 165 -7.99 -8.11 -4.63
N VAL A 166 -7.92 -7.41 -5.76
CA VAL A 166 -8.06 -7.98 -7.10
C VAL A 166 -6.73 -7.87 -7.82
N MET A 167 -6.20 -9.00 -8.29
CA MET A 167 -5.01 -9.07 -9.14
C MET A 167 -5.45 -9.47 -10.54
N THR A 168 -5.19 -8.62 -11.55
CA THR A 168 -5.75 -8.83 -12.88
C THR A 168 -4.92 -9.76 -13.74
N ASN A 169 -3.58 -9.62 -13.75
CA ASN A 169 -2.69 -10.53 -14.48
C ASN A 169 -1.20 -10.33 -14.12
N ALA A 170 -0.45 -11.43 -13.98
CA ALA A 170 1.02 -11.43 -13.80
C ALA A 170 1.55 -10.49 -12.68
N ASN A 171 0.80 -10.34 -11.58
CA ASN A 171 1.23 -9.53 -10.44
C ASN A 171 2.24 -10.28 -9.57
N ILE A 172 3.15 -9.53 -8.95
CA ILE A 172 4.07 -10.04 -7.92
C ILE A 172 3.87 -9.21 -6.64
N ILE A 173 3.70 -9.88 -5.51
CA ILE A 173 3.65 -9.23 -4.19
C ILE A 173 4.73 -9.86 -3.31
N ASN A 174 5.74 -9.08 -2.96
CA ASN A 174 6.78 -9.44 -2.02
C ASN A 174 6.53 -8.71 -0.70
N LYS A 175 6.30 -9.46 0.37
CA LYS A 175 6.23 -8.88 1.72
C LYS A 175 7.62 -8.34 2.10
N PRO A 176 7.73 -7.09 2.59
CA PRO A 176 9.00 -6.51 3.02
C PRO A 176 9.42 -6.99 4.42
#